data_AF-A0A5T0NL83-F1
#
_entry.id   AF-A0A5T0NL83-F1
#
_cell.length_a   1.000
_cell.length_b   1.000
_cell.length_c   1.000
_cell.angle_alpha   90.00
_cell.angle_beta   90.00
_cell.angle_gamma   90.00
#
_symmetry.space_group_name_H-M   'P 1'
#
loop_
_entity.id
_entity.type
_entity.pdbx_description
1 polymer ?
#
loop_
_entity_poly.entity_id
_entity_poly.type
_entity_poly.pdbx_seq_one_letter_code
_entity_poly.pdbx_strand_id
1 'polypeptide(L)'
;NLNINTLNFKNVIFNNIVSFDNIRFDNNCKPNFENCTFSDQFNIEHKYIEYKFDEIEKTQEYDKLLNYRDLFRKLKSNRIAHHNLIDASELRAQELYARELELKHKENKSLKEKIERWQLVFYRKLCDHHTDLLLNLKWLVVVIGLFALLYFASRMIQDISLLKALNQYGVCLSIVGVFNLLCLYWFGCIKKFDFFVYLNLIVVLWVICYMPKIIFGIVNIIGDKSYNGFENALITIYTILLALVLFSLQKTARKNSIVPS
;
A
#
# COMPACT_ATOMS: atom_id res chain seq x y z
N ASN A 1 36.97 14.50 13.78
CA ASN A 1 36.11 14.01 12.67
C ASN A 1 36.84 12.93 11.91
N LEU A 2 36.42 11.68 12.10
CA LEU A 2 36.89 10.55 11.30
C LEU A 2 36.10 10.55 9.99
N ASN A 3 36.79 10.76 8.86
CA ASN A 3 36.18 10.56 7.53
C ASN A 3 36.49 9.12 7.10
N ILE A 4 35.47 8.28 7.03
CA ILE A 4 35.63 6.84 6.74
C ILE A 4 35.17 6.60 5.30
N ASN A 5 36.12 6.26 4.43
CA ASN A 5 35.85 6.03 3.00
C ASN A 5 35.26 4.63 2.71
N THR A 6 35.55 3.65 3.56
CA THR A 6 35.02 2.27 3.47
C THR A 6 34.96 1.65 4.86
N LEU A 7 33.81 1.09 5.24
CA LEU A 7 33.65 0.35 6.48
C LEU A 7 33.08 -1.04 6.17
N ASN A 8 33.90 -2.09 6.33
CA ASN A 8 33.53 -3.46 6.03
C ASN A 8 33.70 -4.33 7.28
N PHE A 9 32.62 -4.97 7.72
CA PHE A 9 32.63 -5.96 8.79
C PHE A 9 32.32 -7.32 8.19
N LYS A 10 33.22 -8.29 8.37
CA LYS A 10 33.04 -9.67 7.90
C LYS A 10 33.22 -10.63 9.07
N ASN A 11 32.23 -11.50 9.31
CA ASN A 11 32.25 -12.50 10.40
C ASN A 11 32.47 -11.88 11.80
N VAL A 12 31.88 -10.70 12.05
CA VAL A 12 32.05 -9.97 13.32
C VAL A 12 30.89 -10.23 14.26
N ILE A 13 31.18 -10.49 15.54
CA ILE A 13 30.18 -10.59 16.60
C ILE A 13 30.30 -9.35 17.49
N PHE A 14 29.26 -8.53 17.49
CA PHE A 14 29.13 -7.38 18.37
C PHE A 14 28.43 -7.82 19.67
N ASN A 15 29.22 -8.14 20.70
CA ASN A 15 28.72 -8.70 21.96
C ASN A 15 28.15 -7.66 22.94
N ASN A 16 28.61 -6.42 22.87
CA ASN A 16 28.19 -5.33 23.76
C ASN A 16 27.53 -4.22 22.93
N ILE A 17 27.03 -3.19 23.62
CA ILE A 17 26.52 -1.96 23.00
C ILE A 17 27.58 -1.37 22.05
N VAL A 18 27.21 -1.18 20.78
CA VAL A 18 28.03 -0.51 19.77
C VAL A 18 27.28 0.72 19.30
N SER A 19 27.90 1.89 19.44
CA SER A 19 27.35 3.16 18.97
C SER A 19 28.28 3.82 17.97
N PHE A 20 27.74 4.16 16.80
CA PHE A 20 28.42 4.90 15.74
C PHE A 20 28.01 6.38 15.82
N ASP A 21 28.49 7.06 16.85
CA ASP A 21 28.20 8.49 17.09
C ASP A 21 29.25 9.40 16.43
N ASN A 22 28.82 10.56 15.92
CA ASN A 22 29.69 11.58 15.29
C ASN A 22 30.48 11.13 14.05
N ILE A 23 30.01 10.12 13.34
CA ILE A 23 30.61 9.68 12.07
C ILE A 23 29.94 10.41 10.91
N ARG A 24 30.75 11.07 10.08
CA ARG A 24 30.33 11.52 8.75
C ARG A 24 30.75 10.43 7.77
N PHE A 25 29.79 9.59 7.39
CA PHE A 25 29.96 8.80 6.19
C PHE A 25 29.78 9.77 5.01
N ASP A 26 30.75 9.83 4.11
CA ASP A 26 30.51 10.47 2.82
C ASP A 26 29.27 9.82 2.19
N ASN A 27 28.43 10.60 1.49
CA ASN A 27 27.08 10.19 1.03
C ASN A 27 27.00 8.86 0.24
N ASN A 28 28.13 8.27 -0.14
CA ASN A 28 28.24 7.00 -0.87
C ASN A 28 28.86 5.85 -0.06
N CYS A 29 29.38 6.08 1.15
CA CYS A 29 30.04 5.04 1.95
C CYS A 29 29.05 4.41 2.93
N LYS A 30 28.33 3.37 2.49
CA LYS A 30 27.51 2.55 3.39
C LYS A 30 28.36 1.45 4.02
N PRO A 31 28.21 1.19 5.34
CA PRO A 31 28.89 0.07 5.97
C PRO A 31 28.41 -1.25 5.39
N ASN A 32 29.35 -2.11 4.98
CA ASN A 32 29.05 -3.45 4.50
C ASN A 32 29.15 -4.43 5.67
N PHE A 33 28.08 -5.17 5.91
CA PHE A 33 28.02 -6.20 6.94
C PHE A 33 27.84 -7.57 6.29
N GLU A 34 28.86 -8.41 6.36
CA GLU A 34 28.83 -9.78 5.87
C GLU A 34 28.90 -10.74 7.06
N ASN A 35 27.87 -11.56 7.25
CA ASN A 35 27.78 -12.53 8.33
C ASN A 35 28.10 -11.95 9.74
N CYS A 36 27.56 -10.77 10.04
CA CYS A 36 27.71 -10.14 11.36
C CYS A 36 26.57 -10.57 12.31
N THR A 37 26.84 -10.55 13.61
CA THR A 37 25.86 -10.82 14.67
C THR A 37 25.82 -9.65 15.64
N PHE A 38 24.61 -9.18 15.97
CA PHE A 38 24.37 -8.08 16.90
C PHE A 38 23.69 -8.65 18.15
N SER A 39 24.45 -8.90 19.21
CA SER A 39 23.95 -9.53 20.43
C SER A 39 23.26 -8.54 21.36
N ASP A 40 23.75 -7.29 21.39
CA ASP A 40 23.25 -6.21 22.24
C ASP A 40 22.94 -4.95 21.39
N GLN A 41 22.70 -3.79 21.99
CA GLN A 41 22.26 -2.60 21.29
C GLN A 41 23.23 -2.16 20.19
N PHE A 42 22.75 -2.16 18.95
CA PHE A 42 23.48 -1.68 17.79
C PHE A 42 22.91 -0.34 17.34
N ASN A 43 23.63 0.74 17.68
CA ASN A 43 23.20 2.09 17.40
C ASN A 43 24.02 2.71 16.27
N ILE A 44 23.37 2.87 15.12
CA ILE A 44 23.86 3.64 13.99
C ILE A 44 22.66 4.38 13.41
N GLU A 45 22.84 5.59 12.90
CA GLU A 45 21.72 6.33 12.32
C GLU A 45 21.13 5.55 11.13
N HIS A 46 19.79 5.42 11.11
CA HIS A 46 19.08 4.62 10.11
C HIS A 46 19.42 5.03 8.66
N LYS A 47 19.64 6.33 8.41
CA LYS A 47 20.05 6.89 7.12
C LYS A 47 21.32 6.25 6.52
N TYR A 48 22.19 5.68 7.34
CA TYR A 48 23.43 5.03 6.89
C TYR A 48 23.27 3.54 6.60
N ILE A 49 22.21 2.91 7.13
CA ILE A 49 21.86 1.52 6.80
C ILE A 49 20.69 1.43 5.81
N GLU A 50 20.00 2.54 5.55
CA GLU A 50 18.91 2.58 4.59
C GLU A 50 19.44 2.26 3.18
N TYR A 51 18.95 1.18 2.60
CA TYR A 51 19.20 0.86 1.20
C TYR A 51 18.08 1.45 0.35
N LYS A 52 18.45 2.26 -0.65
CA LYS A 52 17.50 2.71 -1.66
C LYS A 52 17.06 1.52 -2.50
N PHE A 53 15.78 1.47 -2.85
CA PHE A 53 15.23 0.37 -3.66
C PHE A 53 16.01 0.15 -4.96
N ASP A 54 16.42 1.22 -5.64
CA ASP A 54 17.22 1.19 -6.86
C ASP A 54 18.60 0.51 -6.69
N GLU A 55 19.17 0.53 -5.49
CA GLU A 55 20.46 -0.11 -5.19
C GLU A 55 20.31 -1.63 -5.01
N ILE A 56 19.21 -2.07 -4.37
CA ILE A 56 18.92 -3.48 -4.18
C ILE A 56 18.41 -4.09 -5.50
N GLU A 57 17.63 -3.35 -6.30
CA GLU A 57 17.11 -3.82 -7.60
C GLU A 57 18.20 -4.15 -8.60
N LYS A 58 19.27 -3.35 -8.64
CA LYS A 58 20.44 -3.59 -9.50
C LYS A 58 21.23 -4.84 -9.11
N THR A 59 20.99 -5.39 -7.93
CA THR A 59 21.67 -6.60 -7.46
C THR A 59 20.97 -7.84 -8.05
N GLN A 60 21.67 -8.50 -8.98
CA GLN A 60 21.19 -9.74 -9.62
C GLN A 60 21.77 -11.00 -8.97
N GLU A 61 22.84 -10.85 -8.19
CA GLU A 61 23.55 -11.95 -7.54
C GLU A 61 22.76 -12.50 -6.35
N TYR A 62 22.43 -13.79 -6.41
CA TYR A 62 21.61 -14.47 -5.41
C TYR A 62 22.23 -14.41 -4.01
N ASP A 63 23.53 -14.69 -3.87
CA ASP A 63 24.22 -14.72 -2.58
C ASP A 63 24.24 -13.35 -1.91
N LYS A 64 24.36 -12.28 -2.71
CA LYS A 64 24.32 -10.91 -2.21
C LYS A 64 22.91 -10.53 -1.72
N LEU A 65 21.86 -10.96 -2.42
CA LEU A 65 20.46 -10.77 -1.98
C LEU A 65 20.17 -11.56 -0.69
N LEU A 66 20.73 -12.77 -0.57
CA LEU A 66 20.63 -13.59 0.63
C LEU A 66 21.28 -12.89 1.84
N ASN A 67 22.47 -12.31 1.65
CA ASN A 67 23.17 -11.54 2.67
C ASN A 67 22.39 -10.29 3.08
N TYR A 68 21.83 -9.54 2.14
CA TYR A 68 20.97 -8.39 2.45
C TYR A 68 19.76 -8.80 3.28
N ARG A 69 19.06 -9.86 2.89
CA ARG A 69 17.90 -10.36 3.65
C ARG A 69 18.29 -10.74 5.08
N ASP A 70 19.40 -11.46 5.26
CA ASP A 70 19.86 -11.84 6.60
C ASP A 70 20.25 -10.62 7.45
N LEU A 71 20.94 -9.65 6.85
CA LEU A 71 21.30 -8.38 7.49
C LEU A 71 20.06 -7.62 7.96
N PHE A 72 19.08 -7.41 7.08
CA PHE A 72 17.83 -6.71 7.42
C PHE A 72 17.07 -7.44 8.53
N ARG A 73 17.02 -8.78 8.47
CA ARG A 73 16.40 -9.60 9.51
C ARG A 73 17.05 -9.39 10.88
N LYS A 74 18.39 -9.40 10.95
CA LYS A 74 19.16 -9.23 12.19
C LYS A 74 19.01 -7.81 12.75
N LEU A 75 19.14 -6.78 11.91
CA LEU A 75 18.98 -5.38 12.31
C LEU A 75 17.54 -5.10 12.77
N LYS A 76 16.53 -5.62 12.05
CA LYS A 76 15.12 -5.53 12.46
C LYS A 76 14.92 -6.12 13.86
N SER A 77 15.46 -7.31 14.12
CA SER A 77 15.37 -7.95 15.43
C SER A 77 16.00 -7.08 16.53
N ASN A 78 17.16 -6.49 16.24
CA ASN A 78 17.83 -5.57 17.16
C ASN A 78 16.98 -4.33 17.45
N ARG A 79 16.44 -3.66 16.42
CA ARG A 79 15.59 -2.46 16.59
C ARG A 79 14.31 -2.73 17.38
N ILE A 80 13.69 -3.89 17.18
CA ILE A 80 12.52 -4.32 17.96
C ILE A 80 12.88 -4.49 19.43
N ALA A 81 14.02 -5.15 19.72
CA ALA A 81 14.49 -5.37 21.10
C ALA A 81 14.76 -4.06 21.84
N HIS A 82 15.15 -3.00 21.13
CA HIS A 82 15.45 -1.68 21.68
C HIS A 82 14.37 -0.62 21.38
N HIS A 83 13.11 -1.03 21.22
CA HIS A 83 11.91 -0.17 21.11
C HIS A 83 11.91 0.85 19.96
N ASN A 84 12.73 0.68 18.94
CA ASN A 84 12.74 1.54 17.75
C ASN A 84 11.86 0.93 16.64
N LEU A 85 10.54 1.14 16.77
CA LEU A 85 9.52 0.51 15.92
C LEU A 85 9.46 1.07 14.48
N ILE A 86 9.86 2.33 14.29
CA ILE A 86 9.82 2.99 12.97
C ILE A 86 10.90 2.38 12.08
N ASP A 87 12.15 2.39 12.54
CA ASP A 87 13.29 1.82 11.83
C ASP A 87 13.10 0.30 11.60
N ALA A 88 12.56 -0.41 12.60
CA ALA A 88 12.21 -1.82 12.46
C ALA A 88 11.18 -2.08 11.35
N SER A 89 10.17 -1.21 11.20
CA SER A 89 9.16 -1.32 10.15
C SER A 89 9.77 -1.10 8.77
N GLU A 90 10.75 -0.21 8.65
CA GLU A 90 11.41 0.08 7.37
C GLU A 90 12.38 -1.04 6.97
N LEU A 91 13.18 -1.53 7.91
CA LEU A 91 14.04 -2.72 7.72
C LEU A 91 13.22 -3.96 7.34
N ARG A 92 12.00 -4.10 7.89
CA ARG A 92 11.07 -5.16 7.48
C ARG A 92 10.65 -5.03 6.02
N ALA A 93 10.43 -3.82 5.52
CA ALA A 93 10.10 -3.60 4.11
C ALA A 93 11.30 -3.97 3.19
N GLN A 94 12.51 -3.58 3.58
CA GLN A 94 13.75 -3.94 2.86
C GLN A 94 14.01 -5.45 2.88
N GLU A 95 13.75 -6.13 4.00
CA GLU A 95 13.82 -7.60 4.11
C GLU A 95 12.85 -8.30 3.13
N LEU A 96 11.59 -7.84 3.08
CA LEU A 96 10.58 -8.40 2.17
C LEU A 96 10.97 -8.16 0.70
N TYR A 97 11.55 -7.00 0.39
CA TYR A 97 12.03 -6.68 -0.95
C TYR A 97 13.22 -7.55 -1.37
N ALA A 98 14.22 -7.70 -0.49
CA ALA A 98 15.35 -8.58 -0.72
C ALA A 98 14.89 -10.04 -0.94
N ARG A 99 13.89 -10.49 -0.17
CA ARG A 99 13.26 -11.81 -0.34
C ARG A 99 12.55 -11.95 -1.69
N GLU A 100 11.86 -10.91 -2.17
CA GLU A 100 11.21 -10.94 -3.48
C GLU A 100 12.24 -11.10 -4.62
N LEU A 101 13.35 -10.35 -4.56
CA LEU A 101 14.42 -10.44 -5.55
C LEU A 101 15.23 -11.74 -5.44
N GLU A 102 15.47 -12.24 -4.23
CA GLU A 102 16.06 -13.57 -4.00
C GLU A 102 15.20 -14.63 -4.71
N LEU A 103 13.88 -14.61 -4.48
CA LEU A 103 12.93 -15.49 -5.16
C LEU A 103 12.81 -15.19 -6.66
N LYS A 104 13.28 -14.06 -7.17
CA LYS A 104 13.36 -13.75 -8.60
C LYS A 104 14.57 -14.45 -9.24
N HIS A 105 15.72 -14.42 -8.60
CA HIS A 105 16.99 -14.95 -9.14
C HIS A 105 17.32 -16.39 -8.71
N LYS A 106 16.58 -16.96 -7.75
CA LYS A 106 16.71 -18.38 -7.37
C LYS A 106 16.43 -19.33 -8.54
N GLU A 107 17.31 -20.29 -8.77
CA GLU A 107 17.10 -21.39 -9.72
C GLU A 107 16.19 -22.49 -9.11
N ASN A 108 15.39 -23.17 -9.94
CA ASN A 108 14.48 -24.26 -9.54
C ASN A 108 13.50 -23.92 -8.39
N LYS A 109 12.47 -23.12 -8.69
CA LYS A 109 11.45 -22.69 -7.73
C LYS A 109 10.32 -23.70 -7.58
N SER A 110 9.99 -24.03 -6.34
CA SER A 110 8.76 -24.75 -5.99
C SER A 110 7.50 -23.93 -6.28
N LEU A 111 6.34 -24.59 -6.38
CA LEU A 111 5.05 -23.90 -6.52
C LEU A 111 4.78 -22.95 -5.35
N LYS A 112 5.14 -23.36 -4.13
CA LYS A 112 5.02 -22.53 -2.92
C LYS A 112 5.79 -21.21 -3.05
N GLU A 113 7.03 -21.27 -3.53
CA GLU A 113 7.89 -20.09 -3.69
C GLU A 113 7.42 -19.17 -4.81
N LYS A 114 6.81 -19.73 -5.88
CA LYS A 114 6.15 -18.91 -6.91
C LYS A 114 4.98 -18.14 -6.32
N ILE A 115 4.14 -18.80 -5.50
CA ILE A 115 3.01 -18.16 -4.82
C ILE A 115 3.50 -17.10 -3.84
N GLU A 116 4.52 -17.41 -3.01
CA GLU A 116 5.15 -16.46 -2.08
C GLU A 116 5.65 -15.22 -2.82
N ARG A 117 6.35 -15.39 -3.95
CA ARG A 117 6.79 -14.26 -4.77
C ARG A 117 5.63 -13.41 -5.27
N TRP A 118 4.56 -14.04 -5.76
CA TRP A 118 3.36 -13.31 -6.19
C TRP A 118 2.72 -12.53 -5.04
N GLN A 119 2.65 -13.11 -3.84
CA GLN A 119 2.18 -12.43 -2.63
C GLN A 119 3.07 -11.22 -2.28
N LEU A 120 4.39 -11.37 -2.37
CA LEU A 120 5.35 -10.28 -2.11
C LEU A 120 5.25 -9.16 -3.15
N VAL A 121 5.13 -9.50 -4.43
CA VAL A 121 4.91 -8.52 -5.52
C VAL A 121 3.60 -7.76 -5.30
N PHE A 122 2.55 -8.47 -4.91
CA PHE A 122 1.26 -7.86 -4.61
C PHE A 122 1.36 -6.95 -3.39
N TYR A 123 2.01 -7.40 -2.31
CA TYR A 123 2.29 -6.61 -1.12
C TYR A 123 3.08 -5.34 -1.44
N ARG A 124 4.13 -5.43 -2.27
CA ARG A 124 4.92 -4.26 -2.69
C ARG A 124 4.06 -3.27 -3.45
N LYS A 125 3.35 -3.70 -4.50
CA LYS A 125 2.48 -2.81 -5.27
C LYS A 125 1.40 -2.15 -4.41
N LEU A 126 0.82 -2.89 -3.46
CA LEU A 126 -0.19 -2.35 -2.55
C LEU A 126 0.42 -1.38 -1.52
N CYS A 127 1.63 -1.65 -1.03
CA CYS A 127 2.33 -0.81 -0.06
C CYS A 127 2.94 0.45 -0.66
N ASP A 128 3.44 0.41 -1.89
CA ASP A 128 3.93 1.59 -2.62
C ASP A 128 2.78 2.60 -2.85
N HIS A 129 1.53 2.14 -2.83
CA HIS A 129 0.36 3.01 -2.86
C HIS A 129 0.00 3.58 -1.48
N HIS A 130 0.46 2.98 -0.37
CA HIS A 130 0.22 3.50 0.99
C HIS A 130 1.03 4.76 1.31
N THR A 131 2.07 5.10 0.55
CA THR A 131 2.75 6.38 0.74
C THR A 131 1.97 7.56 0.17
N ASP A 132 1.14 7.30 -0.85
CA ASP A 132 0.38 8.35 -1.54
C ASP A 132 -1.05 8.44 -0.99
N LEU A 133 -1.27 9.34 -0.03
CA LEU A 133 -2.60 9.63 0.54
C LEU A 133 -3.65 9.89 -0.56
N LEU A 134 -3.29 10.69 -1.57
CA LEU A 134 -4.16 11.02 -2.69
C LEU A 134 -4.55 9.79 -3.50
N LEU A 135 -3.63 8.84 -3.69
CA LEU A 135 -3.89 7.63 -4.45
C LEU A 135 -4.80 6.67 -3.68
N ASN A 136 -4.61 6.52 -2.36
CA ASN A 136 -5.53 5.74 -1.52
C ASN A 136 -6.94 6.34 -1.51
N LEU A 137 -7.06 7.68 -1.51
CA LEU A 137 -8.35 8.35 -1.63
C LEU A 137 -9.03 8.08 -2.98
N LYS A 138 -8.28 8.10 -4.09
CA LYS A 138 -8.80 7.73 -5.42
C LYS A 138 -9.34 6.31 -5.45
N TRP A 139 -8.63 5.35 -4.85
CA TRP A 139 -9.08 3.96 -4.73
C TRP A 139 -10.33 3.82 -3.84
N LEU A 140 -10.43 4.58 -2.75
CA LEU A 140 -11.64 4.63 -1.92
C LEU A 140 -12.86 5.05 -2.76
N VAL A 141 -12.76 6.14 -3.52
CA VAL A 141 -13.84 6.64 -4.38
C VAL A 141 -14.25 5.59 -5.43
N VAL A 142 -13.27 4.90 -6.02
CA VAL A 142 -13.52 3.82 -6.98
C VAL A 142 -14.26 2.65 -6.35
N VAL A 143 -13.87 2.20 -5.15
CA VAL A 143 -14.53 1.07 -4.46
C VAL A 143 -15.98 1.41 -4.12
N ILE A 144 -16.24 2.62 -3.61
CA ILE A 144 -17.60 3.08 -3.28
C ILE A 144 -18.44 3.25 -4.57
N GLY A 145 -17.86 3.82 -5.63
CA GLY A 145 -18.54 4.01 -6.92
C GLY A 145 -18.89 2.69 -7.61
N LEU A 146 -17.97 1.71 -7.60
CA LEU A 146 -18.21 0.39 -8.17
C LEU A 146 -19.29 -0.38 -7.40
N PHE A 147 -19.25 -0.31 -6.06
CA PHE A 147 -20.29 -0.88 -5.20
C PHE A 147 -21.66 -0.28 -5.52
N ALA A 148 -21.74 1.05 -5.56
CA ALA A 148 -22.96 1.77 -5.90
C ALA A 148 -23.52 1.37 -7.27
N LEU A 149 -22.65 1.26 -8.28
CA LEU A 149 -23.05 0.90 -9.64
C LEU A 149 -23.56 -0.54 -9.70
N LEU A 150 -22.86 -1.50 -9.11
CA LEU A 150 -23.29 -2.90 -9.10
C LEU A 150 -24.56 -3.12 -8.27
N TYR A 151 -24.68 -2.44 -7.13
CA TYR A 151 -25.91 -2.46 -6.32
C TYR A 151 -27.10 -1.88 -7.08
N PHE A 152 -26.89 -0.74 -7.76
CA PHE A 152 -27.91 -0.12 -8.59
C PHE A 152 -28.30 -1.01 -9.78
N ALA A 153 -27.33 -1.63 -10.47
CA ALA A 153 -27.59 -2.56 -11.57
C ALA A 153 -28.38 -3.79 -11.09
N SER A 154 -28.05 -4.36 -9.92
CA SER A 154 -28.82 -5.45 -9.31
C SER A 154 -30.29 -5.06 -9.09
N ARG A 155 -30.51 -3.85 -8.57
CA ARG A 155 -31.87 -3.34 -8.30
C ARG A 155 -32.65 -3.02 -9.56
N MET A 156 -31.98 -2.52 -10.60
CA MET A 156 -32.56 -2.26 -11.92
C MET A 156 -33.02 -3.53 -12.63
N ILE A 157 -32.31 -4.64 -12.46
CA ILE A 157 -32.70 -5.94 -13.00
C ILE A 157 -33.96 -6.48 -12.31
N GLN A 158 -34.12 -6.19 -11.02
CA GLN A 158 -35.27 -6.64 -10.23
C GLN A 158 -36.52 -5.77 -10.43
N ASP A 159 -36.36 -4.44 -10.46
CA ASP A 159 -37.48 -3.48 -10.56
C ASP A 159 -37.15 -2.33 -11.54
N ILE A 160 -37.65 -2.45 -12.78
CA ILE A 160 -37.53 -1.41 -13.82
C ILE A 160 -38.30 -0.13 -13.44
N SER A 161 -39.29 -0.24 -12.54
CA SER A 161 -40.08 0.90 -12.03
C SER A 161 -39.24 1.91 -11.23
N LEU A 162 -38.08 1.51 -10.70
CA LEU A 162 -37.14 2.41 -10.01
C LEU A 162 -36.63 3.53 -10.93
N LEU A 163 -36.51 3.30 -12.25
CA LEU A 163 -36.14 4.36 -13.21
C LEU A 163 -37.11 5.54 -13.19
N LYS A 164 -38.41 5.28 -12.98
CA LYS A 164 -39.44 6.33 -12.94
C LYS A 164 -39.42 7.12 -11.61
N ALA A 165 -38.89 6.52 -10.54
CA ALA A 165 -38.73 7.17 -9.25
C ALA A 165 -37.45 8.03 -9.16
N LEU A 166 -36.57 7.96 -10.16
CA LEU A 166 -35.36 8.78 -10.22
C LEU A 166 -35.74 10.25 -10.46
N ASN A 167 -35.29 11.12 -9.56
CA ASN A 167 -35.46 12.55 -9.70
C ASN A 167 -34.87 13.04 -11.03
N GLN A 168 -35.72 13.57 -11.90
CA GLN A 168 -35.39 13.98 -13.27
C GLN A 168 -34.22 14.98 -13.32
N TYR A 169 -34.09 15.82 -12.30
CA TYR A 169 -32.98 16.76 -12.13
C TYR A 169 -31.65 16.07 -11.81
N GLY A 170 -31.66 14.97 -11.06
CA GLY A 170 -30.46 14.20 -10.72
C GLY A 170 -29.90 13.40 -11.90
N VAL A 171 -30.79 12.89 -12.76
CA VAL A 171 -30.41 12.22 -14.02
C VAL A 171 -29.84 13.23 -15.02
N CYS A 172 -30.43 14.43 -15.11
CA CYS A 172 -29.90 15.50 -15.94
C CYS A 172 -28.48 15.93 -15.51
N LEU A 173 -28.26 16.12 -14.19
CA LEU A 173 -26.97 16.49 -13.63
C LEU A 173 -25.88 15.43 -13.91
N SER A 174 -26.21 14.14 -13.80
CA SER A 174 -25.25 13.07 -14.06
C SER A 174 -24.89 12.96 -15.53
N ILE A 175 -25.84 13.15 -16.46
CA ILE A 175 -25.59 13.19 -17.90
C ILE A 175 -24.66 14.36 -18.24
N VAL A 176 -24.91 15.55 -17.68
CA VAL A 176 -24.05 16.73 -17.86
C VAL A 176 -22.65 16.48 -17.30
N GLY A 177 -22.52 15.84 -16.14
CA GLY A 177 -21.23 15.49 -15.54
C GLY A 177 -20.42 14.50 -16.37
N VAL A 178 -21.06 13.44 -16.87
CA VAL A 178 -20.42 12.44 -17.75
C VAL A 178 -20.00 13.07 -19.08
N PHE A 179 -20.83 13.95 -19.66
CA PHE A 179 -20.51 14.68 -20.88
C PHE A 179 -19.27 15.58 -20.72
N ASN A 180 -19.20 16.35 -19.63
CA ASN A 180 -18.03 17.18 -19.32
C ASN A 180 -16.75 16.34 -19.15
N LEU A 181 -16.84 15.18 -18.47
CA LEU A 181 -15.70 14.27 -18.33
C LEU A 181 -15.26 13.66 -19.67
N LEU A 182 -16.21 13.29 -20.53
CA LEU A 182 -15.90 12.78 -21.87
C LEU A 182 -15.21 13.84 -22.72
N CYS A 183 -15.65 15.10 -22.66
CA CYS A 183 -14.96 16.22 -23.29
C CYS A 183 -13.53 16.36 -22.77
N LEU A 184 -13.33 16.39 -21.45
CA LEU A 184 -11.99 16.51 -20.83
C LEU A 184 -11.06 15.33 -21.17
N TYR A 185 -11.61 14.12 -21.31
CA TYR A 185 -10.87 12.95 -21.77
C TYR A 185 -10.47 13.08 -23.25
N TRP A 186 -11.40 13.52 -24.12
CA TRP A 186 -11.14 13.70 -25.55
C TRP A 186 -10.07 14.77 -25.82
N PHE A 187 -10.05 15.85 -25.03
CA PHE A 187 -8.99 16.87 -25.08
C PHE A 187 -7.65 16.42 -24.48
N GLY A 188 -7.55 15.18 -23.97
CA GLY A 188 -6.32 14.63 -23.41
C GLY A 188 -5.90 15.26 -22.07
N CYS A 189 -6.76 16.08 -21.45
CA CYS A 189 -6.47 16.74 -20.18
C CYS A 189 -6.39 15.79 -18.98
N ILE A 190 -6.93 14.57 -19.11
CA ILE A 190 -7.06 13.61 -18.01
C ILE A 190 -6.44 12.26 -18.41
N LYS A 191 -5.62 11.68 -17.52
CA LYS A 191 -5.11 10.31 -17.68
C LYS A 191 -6.25 9.30 -17.55
N LYS A 192 -6.16 8.17 -18.26
CA LYS A 192 -7.21 7.12 -18.25
C LYS A 192 -7.69 6.71 -16.84
N PHE A 193 -6.78 6.62 -15.86
CA PHE A 193 -7.12 6.28 -14.47
C PHE A 193 -7.90 7.41 -13.76
N ASP A 194 -7.48 8.66 -13.94
CA ASP A 194 -8.15 9.80 -13.32
C ASP A 194 -9.57 9.98 -13.85
N PHE A 195 -9.79 9.75 -15.15
CA PHE A 195 -11.13 9.76 -15.76
C PHE A 195 -12.06 8.73 -15.09
N PHE A 196 -11.55 7.51 -14.85
CA PHE A 196 -12.31 6.46 -14.18
C PHE A 196 -12.66 6.83 -12.73
N VAL A 197 -11.74 7.47 -12.00
CA VAL A 197 -12.01 7.97 -10.64
C VAL A 197 -13.09 9.05 -10.65
N TYR A 198 -13.04 10.02 -11.57
CA TYR A 198 -14.04 11.08 -11.66
C TYR A 198 -15.43 10.56 -12.03
N LEU A 199 -15.53 9.57 -12.92
CA LEU A 199 -16.82 8.92 -13.20
C LEU A 199 -17.40 8.27 -11.95
N ASN A 200 -16.58 7.52 -11.20
CA ASN A 200 -17.02 6.91 -9.93
C ASN A 200 -17.42 7.99 -8.91
N LEU A 201 -16.72 9.12 -8.87
CA LEU A 201 -17.06 10.24 -7.98
C LEU A 201 -18.46 10.79 -8.26
N ILE A 202 -18.84 10.97 -9.53
CA ILE A 202 -20.20 11.40 -9.91
C ILE A 202 -21.24 10.37 -9.43
N VAL A 203 -20.97 9.08 -9.60
CA VAL A 203 -21.86 8.01 -9.11
C VAL A 203 -22.02 8.09 -7.59
N VAL A 204 -20.93 8.28 -6.85
CA VAL A 204 -20.97 8.43 -5.39
C VAL A 204 -21.78 9.65 -4.97
N LEU A 205 -21.54 10.82 -5.57
CA LEU A 205 -22.31 12.04 -5.30
C LEU A 205 -23.80 11.85 -5.57
N TRP A 206 -24.14 11.15 -6.66
CA TRP A 206 -25.52 10.85 -6.99
C TRP A 206 -26.20 9.94 -5.95
N VAL A 207 -25.49 8.91 -5.47
CA VAL A 207 -26.00 8.04 -4.39
C VAL A 207 -26.18 8.80 -3.07
N ILE A 208 -25.28 9.73 -2.73
CA ILE A 208 -25.42 10.60 -1.54
C ILE A 208 -26.73 11.39 -1.60
N CYS A 209 -27.05 11.95 -2.77
CA CYS A 209 -28.26 12.76 -2.97
C CYS A 209 -29.57 11.93 -2.95
N TYR A 210 -29.54 10.67 -3.37
CA TYR A 210 -30.74 9.82 -3.46
C TYR A 210 -30.99 8.99 -2.20
N MET A 211 -29.99 8.24 -1.72
CA MET A 211 -30.09 7.42 -0.52
C MET A 211 -28.73 7.28 0.17
N PRO A 212 -28.35 8.22 1.05
CA PRO A 212 -27.03 8.21 1.69
C PRO A 212 -26.81 6.96 2.58
N LYS A 213 -27.89 6.34 3.07
CA LYS A 213 -27.85 5.12 3.89
C LYS A 213 -27.18 3.93 3.19
N ILE A 214 -27.17 3.88 1.85
CA ILE A 214 -26.57 2.79 1.07
C ILE A 214 -25.03 2.80 1.16
N ILE A 215 -24.44 3.97 1.38
CA ILE A 215 -22.97 4.15 1.41
C ILE A 215 -22.35 3.51 2.65
N PHE A 216 -23.06 3.55 3.77
CA PHE A 216 -22.67 2.87 5.00
C PHE A 216 -23.18 1.43 4.98
N GLY A 217 -22.59 0.58 4.13
CA GLY A 217 -23.02 -0.82 3.91
C GLY A 217 -23.35 -1.62 5.18
N ILE A 218 -22.69 -1.31 6.32
CA ILE A 218 -22.96 -1.88 7.65
C ILE A 218 -24.39 -1.61 8.13
N VAL A 219 -24.95 -0.42 7.87
CA VAL A 219 -26.32 -0.04 8.25
C VAL A 219 -27.36 -0.86 7.47
N ASN A 220 -27.02 -1.31 6.26
CA ASN A 220 -27.88 -2.21 5.47
C ASN A 220 -27.80 -3.67 5.93
N ILE A 221 -26.68 -4.15 6.49
CA ILE A 221 -26.58 -5.51 7.07
C ILE A 221 -27.43 -5.62 8.35
N ILE A 222 -27.52 -4.54 9.13
CA ILE A 222 -28.21 -4.51 10.43
C ILE A 222 -29.70 -4.14 10.30
N GLY A 223 -30.14 -3.62 9.15
CA GLY A 223 -31.52 -3.22 8.92
C GLY A 223 -32.45 -4.37 8.51
N ASP A 224 -33.74 -4.27 8.85
CA ASP A 224 -34.80 -5.26 8.61
C ASP A 224 -35.17 -5.52 7.13
N LYS A 225 -34.30 -5.18 6.17
CA LYS A 225 -34.58 -5.36 4.74
C LYS A 225 -34.13 -6.74 4.26
N SER A 226 -35.02 -7.46 3.59
CA SER A 226 -34.68 -8.70 2.90
C SER A 226 -33.85 -8.40 1.63
N TYR A 227 -32.54 -8.64 1.71
CA TYR A 227 -31.64 -8.58 0.56
C TYR A 227 -31.53 -9.96 -0.09
N ASN A 228 -31.43 -9.99 -1.43
CA ASN A 228 -31.12 -11.22 -2.16
C ASN A 228 -29.70 -11.70 -1.81
N GLY A 229 -29.44 -13.01 -1.95
CA GLY A 229 -28.14 -13.60 -1.61
C GLY A 229 -26.94 -12.93 -2.30
N PHE A 230 -27.13 -12.47 -3.54
CA PHE A 230 -26.14 -11.68 -4.28
C PHE A 230 -25.88 -10.31 -3.64
N GLU A 231 -26.92 -9.59 -3.26
CA GLU A 231 -26.78 -8.26 -2.63
C GLU A 231 -26.12 -8.38 -1.25
N ASN A 232 -26.44 -9.42 -0.48
CA ASN A 232 -25.81 -9.65 0.81
C ASN A 232 -24.31 -9.98 0.67
N ALA A 233 -23.94 -10.81 -0.31
CA ALA A 233 -22.54 -11.08 -0.63
C ALA A 233 -21.80 -9.79 -1.05
N LEU A 234 -22.44 -8.97 -1.87
CA LEU A 234 -21.89 -7.73 -2.38
C LEU A 234 -21.67 -6.69 -1.25
N ILE A 235 -22.64 -6.53 -0.35
CA ILE A 235 -22.52 -5.64 0.83
C ILE A 235 -21.42 -6.15 1.78
N THR A 236 -21.31 -7.46 1.98
CA THR A 236 -20.28 -8.07 2.83
C THR A 236 -18.88 -7.81 2.28
N ILE A 237 -18.65 -8.08 0.99
CA ILE A 237 -17.37 -7.85 0.30
C ILE A 237 -17.01 -6.36 0.35
N TYR A 238 -17.97 -5.48 0.06
CA TYR A 238 -17.78 -4.03 0.14
C TYR A 238 -17.37 -3.58 1.55
N THR A 239 -18.01 -4.11 2.59
CA THR A 239 -17.71 -3.76 3.98
C THR A 239 -16.27 -4.14 4.36
N ILE A 240 -15.82 -5.33 3.96
CA ILE A 240 -14.43 -5.78 4.18
C ILE A 240 -13.45 -4.87 3.43
N LEU A 241 -13.72 -4.57 2.15
CA LEU A 241 -12.86 -3.69 1.35
C LEU A 241 -12.81 -2.27 1.91
N LEU A 242 -13.96 -1.71 2.33
CA LEU A 242 -14.04 -0.39 2.93
C LEU A 242 -13.21 -0.33 4.23
N ALA A 243 -13.33 -1.35 5.10
CA ALA A 243 -12.54 -1.42 6.32
C ALA A 243 -11.03 -1.48 6.04
N LEU A 244 -10.61 -2.27 5.05
CA LEU A 244 -9.20 -2.35 4.63
C LEU A 244 -8.66 -1.03 4.08
N VAL A 245 -9.44 -0.33 3.24
CA VAL A 245 -9.05 0.98 2.67
C VAL A 245 -9.05 2.09 3.73
N LEU A 246 -10.00 2.09 4.67
CA LEU A 246 -9.99 3.04 5.77
C LEU A 246 -8.80 2.80 6.72
N PHE A 247 -8.49 1.54 7.02
CA PHE A 247 -7.32 1.18 7.80
C PHE A 247 -6.01 1.64 7.13
N SER A 248 -5.89 1.46 5.81
CA SER A 248 -4.73 1.94 5.07
C SER A 248 -4.63 3.47 5.06
N LEU A 249 -5.74 4.18 4.89
CA LEU A 249 -5.80 5.65 4.97
C LEU A 249 -5.38 6.16 6.36
N GLN A 250 -5.88 5.57 7.44
CA GLN A 250 -5.51 5.93 8.81
C GLN A 250 -4.00 5.73 9.05
N LYS A 251 -3.44 4.60 8.60
CA LYS A 251 -2.01 4.31 8.73
C LYS A 251 -1.16 5.31 7.95
N THR A 252 -1.60 5.69 6.75
CA THR A 252 -0.93 6.67 5.87
C THR A 252 -0.97 8.08 6.46
N ALA A 253 -2.14 8.52 6.93
CA ALA A 253 -2.32 9.83 7.57
C ALA A 253 -1.46 9.98 8.82
N ARG A 254 -1.37 8.92 9.66
CA ARG A 254 -0.49 8.91 10.83
C ARG A 254 0.98 9.05 10.44
N LYS A 255 1.44 8.36 9.40
CA LYS A 255 2.83 8.44 8.92
C LYS A 255 3.17 9.86 8.42
N ASN A 256 2.31 10.44 7.58
CA ASN A 256 2.54 11.77 7.00
C ASN A 256 2.37 12.91 8.03
N SER A 257 1.67 12.66 9.14
CA SER A 257 1.56 13.60 10.26
C SER A 257 2.80 13.60 11.18
N ILE A 258 3.47 12.45 11.32
CA ILE A 258 4.65 12.28 12.17
C ILE A 258 5.94 12.70 11.44
N VAL A 259 6.03 12.42 10.14
CA VAL A 259 7.17 12.84 9.30
C VAL A 259 6.60 13.72 8.19
N PRO A 260 6.69 15.06 8.32
CA PRO A 260 6.30 15.95 7.24
C PRO A 260 7.24 15.72 6.06
N SER A 261 6.66 15.45 4.90
CA SER A 261 7.35 15.37 3.60
C SER A 261 7.83 16.75 3.15
#